data_AF-A0AB39VKH0-F1
#
_entry.id   AF-A0AB39VKH0-F1
#
_cell.length_a   1.000
_cell.length_b   1.000
_cell.length_c   1.000
_cell.angle_alpha   90.00
_cell.angle_beta   90.00
_cell.angle_gamma   90.00
#
_symmetry.space_group_name_H-M   'P 1'
#
loop_
_entity.id
_entity.type
_entity.pdbx_description
1 polymer ?
#
loop_
_entity_poly.entity_id
_entity_poly.type
_entity_poly.pdbx_seq_one_letter_code
_entity_poly.pdbx_strand_id
1 'polypeptide(L)'
;MENPKIGTLEVITGSMFSGKSEELIRRLRRAKFAKQKVVTFKHSVDNRYGENGVFSHRKESIFAYPVKDVAEMEKIMDENIDAEIIGIDEVQFFGDEIVDFCKKYVNFGKRVIVAGLDLSFRAEPYEPVPELMAIADEVDKLHAICTVCGKPAYASQRLLDGKPAYYEDPLMMVGTSENYEARCKRHFIINHRNEKKAKIYFFVGTEINVGKKFVEEMYIKNLAKHENIKSETIILSGNILNCEKNAIKNLRKKVEEKISKNDFLFVRITGGILLPIEKNYTILDFMCELRKDSEVVIVSKNKKGALNQILVMADLIKKSDLNLREIVYKKTSNNNEIEENQIIEKISKLAGIGYRMI
;
A
#
# COMPACT_ATOMS: atom_id res chain seq x y z
N MET A 1 21.50 -33.76 33.44
CA MET A 1 20.79 -33.54 32.16
C MET A 1 21.54 -32.42 31.46
N GLU A 2 22.31 -32.74 30.41
CA GLU A 2 22.93 -31.70 29.58
C GLU A 2 21.82 -30.83 29.02
N ASN A 3 21.94 -29.52 29.21
CA ASN A 3 21.01 -28.55 28.63
C ASN A 3 20.97 -28.81 27.12
N PRO A 4 19.81 -29.01 26.49
CA PRO A 4 19.76 -29.14 25.04
C PRO A 4 20.42 -27.90 24.45
N LYS A 5 21.49 -28.11 23.68
CA LYS A 5 22.32 -27.03 23.15
C LYS A 5 21.45 -26.24 22.19
N ILE A 6 20.99 -25.06 22.61
CA ILE A 6 20.21 -24.16 21.74
C ILE A 6 21.15 -23.66 20.64
N GLY A 7 20.63 -23.59 19.42
CA GLY A 7 21.35 -23.11 18.25
C GLY A 7 21.50 -21.58 18.26
N THR A 8 21.91 -21.03 17.13
CA THR A 8 22.00 -19.56 16.97
C THR A 8 21.43 -19.13 15.62
N LEU A 9 20.87 -17.93 15.58
CA LEU A 9 20.43 -17.25 14.36
C LEU A 9 21.33 -16.05 14.06
N GLU A 10 21.93 -16.06 12.87
CA GLU A 10 22.77 -14.97 12.37
C GLU A 10 22.12 -14.36 11.12
N VAL A 11 21.94 -13.05 11.11
CA VAL A 11 21.35 -12.32 9.97
C VAL A 11 22.41 -11.44 9.30
N ILE A 12 22.66 -11.68 8.02
CA ILE A 12 23.51 -10.87 7.16
C ILE A 12 22.60 -10.04 6.24
N THR A 13 22.62 -8.72 6.37
CA THR A 13 21.69 -7.87 5.62
C THR A 13 22.35 -6.63 5.01
N GLY A 14 21.60 -5.87 4.23
CA GLY A 14 22.03 -4.66 3.54
C GLY A 14 21.60 -4.61 2.07
N SER A 15 21.94 -3.51 1.39
CA SER A 15 21.58 -3.28 -0.01
C SER A 15 22.16 -4.32 -0.98
N MET A 16 21.71 -4.31 -2.23
CA MET A 16 22.43 -5.01 -3.31
C MET A 16 23.89 -4.52 -3.36
N PHE A 17 24.79 -5.40 -3.82
CA PHE A 17 26.24 -5.15 -3.92
C PHE A 17 26.99 -4.93 -2.59
N SER A 18 26.35 -5.13 -1.44
CA SER A 18 27.02 -4.98 -0.13
C SER A 18 27.87 -6.19 0.30
N GLY A 19 27.86 -7.27 -0.49
CA GLY A 19 28.64 -8.48 -0.19
C GLY A 19 27.93 -9.51 0.70
N LYS A 20 26.60 -9.46 0.84
CA LYS A 20 25.83 -10.42 1.67
C LYS A 20 26.15 -11.89 1.37
N SER A 21 25.99 -12.31 0.11
CA SER A 21 26.27 -13.69 -0.30
C SER A 21 27.77 -14.04 -0.15
N GLU A 22 28.68 -13.08 -0.29
CA GLU A 22 30.11 -13.29 -0.06
C GLU A 22 30.39 -13.58 1.42
N GLU A 23 29.79 -12.81 2.33
CA GLU A 23 29.89 -13.03 3.77
C GLU A 23 29.24 -14.36 4.20
N LEU A 24 28.07 -14.70 3.63
CA LEU A 24 27.41 -15.99 3.85
C LEU A 24 28.33 -17.14 3.41
N ILE A 25 28.83 -17.10 2.17
CA ILE A 25 29.76 -18.12 1.63
C ILE A 25 30.99 -18.23 2.52
N ARG A 26 31.56 -17.10 2.97
CA ARG A 26 32.73 -17.09 3.85
C ARG A 26 32.46 -17.81 5.19
N ARG A 27 31.31 -17.59 5.82
CA ARG A 27 30.91 -18.30 7.06
C ARG A 27 30.73 -19.79 6.82
N LEU A 28 29.99 -20.16 5.78
CA LEU A 28 29.71 -21.56 5.44
C LEU A 28 30.98 -22.33 5.02
N ARG A 29 31.93 -21.68 4.34
CA ARG A 29 33.22 -22.28 4.00
C ARG A 29 34.06 -22.59 5.23
N ARG A 30 34.12 -21.67 6.21
CA ARG A 30 34.84 -21.92 7.48
C ARG A 30 34.27 -23.13 8.23
N ALA A 31 32.94 -23.25 8.25
CA ALA A 31 32.26 -24.43 8.79
C ALA A 31 32.64 -25.74 8.08
N LYS A 32 32.69 -25.73 6.74
CA LYS A 32 33.15 -26.90 5.97
C LYS A 32 34.61 -27.27 6.26
N PHE A 33 35.50 -26.29 6.43
CA PHE A 33 36.89 -26.56 6.85
C PHE A 33 36.97 -27.20 8.24
N ALA A 34 36.04 -26.85 9.14
CA ALA A 34 35.86 -27.51 10.44
C ALA A 34 35.13 -28.87 10.34
N LYS A 35 34.87 -29.38 9.12
CA LYS A 35 34.16 -30.63 8.84
C LYS A 35 32.72 -30.69 9.35
N GLN A 36 32.09 -29.54 9.57
CA GLN A 36 30.70 -29.48 9.97
C GLN A 36 29.77 -29.76 8.78
N LYS A 37 28.65 -30.46 9.03
CA LYS A 37 27.67 -30.70 7.97
C LYS A 37 26.84 -29.46 7.70
N VAL A 38 26.95 -28.94 6.47
CA VAL A 38 26.30 -27.70 6.03
C VAL A 38 25.25 -27.99 4.95
N VAL A 39 24.03 -27.52 5.16
CA VAL A 39 22.97 -27.44 4.14
C VAL A 39 22.78 -25.97 3.76
N THR A 40 22.60 -25.68 2.48
CA THR A 40 22.41 -24.30 2.01
C THR A 40 21.24 -24.22 1.04
N PHE A 41 20.43 -23.19 1.17
CA PHE A 41 19.24 -22.94 0.35
C PHE A 41 19.37 -21.62 -0.38
N LYS A 42 18.73 -21.55 -1.54
CA LYS A 42 18.50 -20.30 -2.27
C LYS A 42 17.09 -20.31 -2.85
N HIS A 43 16.49 -19.14 -2.98
CA HIS A 43 15.19 -19.03 -3.61
C HIS A 43 15.29 -19.27 -5.13
N SER A 44 14.40 -20.09 -5.68
CA SER A 44 14.38 -20.49 -7.10
C SER A 44 14.05 -19.35 -8.07
N VAL A 45 13.35 -18.31 -7.61
CA VAL A 45 13.13 -17.07 -8.38
C VAL A 45 14.45 -16.34 -8.67
N ASP A 46 15.49 -16.55 -7.85
CA ASP A 46 16.80 -16.01 -8.15
C ASP A 46 17.60 -16.91 -9.12
N ASN A 47 17.43 -16.63 -10.41
CA ASN A 47 18.16 -17.29 -11.49
C ASN A 47 19.32 -16.45 -12.06
N ARG A 48 19.68 -15.32 -11.42
CA ARG A 48 20.63 -14.33 -11.97
C ARG A 48 22.04 -14.89 -12.21
N TYR A 49 22.41 -16.00 -11.54
CA TYR A 49 23.75 -16.59 -11.58
C TYR A 49 23.78 -18.11 -11.88
N GLY A 50 22.67 -18.69 -12.37
CA GLY A 50 22.57 -20.11 -12.75
C GLY A 50 21.69 -20.95 -11.79
N GLU A 51 21.31 -22.16 -12.22
CA GLU A 51 20.32 -22.99 -11.48
C GLU A 51 20.88 -23.57 -10.17
N ASN A 52 22.16 -23.97 -10.12
CA ASN A 52 22.74 -24.70 -8.99
C ASN A 52 23.79 -23.87 -8.24
N GLY A 53 23.53 -23.54 -6.96
CA GLY A 53 24.47 -22.88 -6.06
C GLY A 53 24.20 -21.40 -5.75
N VAL A 54 24.75 -20.95 -4.62
CA VAL A 54 24.83 -19.53 -4.22
C VAL A 54 26.14 -18.97 -4.75
N PHE A 55 26.07 -17.86 -5.46
CA PHE A 55 27.21 -17.23 -6.12
C PHE A 55 27.41 -15.81 -5.58
N SER A 56 28.65 -15.47 -5.24
CA SER A 56 29.01 -14.08 -5.05
C SER A 56 29.22 -13.39 -6.40
N HIS A 57 29.08 -12.06 -6.43
CA HIS A 57 29.45 -11.25 -7.59
C HIS A 57 30.91 -11.46 -8.04
N ARG A 58 31.78 -12.02 -7.19
CA ARG A 58 33.19 -12.33 -7.47
C ARG A 58 33.45 -13.79 -7.87
N LYS A 59 32.42 -14.52 -8.32
CA LYS A 59 32.47 -15.92 -8.81
C LYS A 59 32.91 -16.96 -7.77
N GLU A 60 32.79 -16.65 -6.48
CA GLU A 60 32.91 -17.68 -5.44
C GLU A 60 31.57 -18.39 -5.27
N SER A 61 31.58 -19.72 -5.11
CA SER A 61 30.35 -20.50 -4.94
C SER A 61 30.41 -21.51 -3.80
N ILE A 62 29.22 -21.84 -3.30
CA ILE A 62 28.92 -23.01 -2.47
C ILE A 62 27.66 -23.68 -3.04
N PHE A 63 27.61 -25.01 -3.01
CA PHE A 63 26.39 -25.73 -3.40
C PHE A 63 25.22 -25.30 -2.51
N ALA A 64 24.08 -25.03 -3.13
CA ALA A 64 22.84 -24.67 -2.47
C ALA A 64 21.66 -25.25 -3.25
N TYR A 65 20.67 -25.76 -2.52
CA TYR A 65 19.44 -26.28 -3.07
C TYR A 65 18.55 -25.11 -3.54
N PRO A 66 18.18 -25.06 -4.83
CA PRO A 66 17.16 -24.13 -5.30
C PRO A 66 15.79 -24.61 -4.82
N VAL A 67 15.08 -23.78 -4.07
CA VAL A 67 13.77 -24.10 -3.47
C VAL A 67 12.77 -22.99 -3.75
N LYS A 68 11.48 -23.32 -3.86
CA LYS A 68 10.39 -22.36 -4.09
C LYS A 68 9.77 -21.82 -2.82
N ASP A 69 9.77 -22.61 -1.76
CA ASP A 69 9.09 -22.31 -0.51
C ASP A 69 9.74 -23.07 0.65
N VAL A 70 9.25 -22.80 1.86
CA VAL A 70 9.71 -23.44 3.09
C VAL A 70 9.36 -24.93 3.13
N ALA A 71 8.28 -25.36 2.48
CA ALA A 71 7.88 -26.76 2.45
C ALA A 71 8.88 -27.65 1.68
N GLU A 72 9.47 -27.13 0.60
CA GLU A 72 10.59 -27.81 -0.09
C GLU A 72 11.85 -27.86 0.78
N MET A 73 12.14 -26.81 1.55
CA MET A 73 13.28 -26.79 2.49
C MET A 73 13.13 -27.87 3.57
N GLU A 74 11.94 -28.01 4.15
CA GLU A 74 11.62 -29.02 5.16
C GLU A 74 11.86 -30.45 4.65
N LYS A 75 11.42 -30.78 3.43
CA LYS A 75 11.68 -32.09 2.81
C LYS A 75 13.17 -32.40 2.68
N ILE A 76 13.96 -31.40 2.28
CA ILE A 76 15.42 -31.55 2.17
C ILE A 76 16.03 -31.72 3.56
N MET A 77 15.52 -31.03 4.57
CA MET A 77 16.01 -31.16 5.94
C MET A 77 15.64 -32.50 6.59
N ASP A 78 14.52 -33.12 6.21
CA ASP A 78 14.17 -34.48 6.65
C ASP A 78 15.23 -35.51 6.21
N GLU A 79 15.80 -35.32 5.01
CA GLU A 79 16.91 -36.13 4.48
C GLU A 79 18.29 -35.72 5.06
N ASN A 80 18.37 -34.58 5.75
CA ASN A 80 19.60 -33.99 6.26
C ASN A 80 19.51 -33.63 7.77
N ILE A 81 18.92 -34.54 8.56
CA ILE A 81 18.68 -34.34 9.99
C ILE A 81 19.95 -34.01 10.80
N ASP A 82 21.09 -34.56 10.38
CA ASP A 82 22.43 -34.40 10.97
C ASP A 82 23.14 -33.11 10.52
N ALA A 83 22.49 -32.24 9.73
CA ALA A 83 23.03 -30.93 9.41
C ALA A 83 23.25 -30.10 10.68
N GLU A 84 24.44 -29.55 10.86
CA GLU A 84 24.76 -28.68 12.00
C GLU A 84 24.48 -27.21 11.67
N ILE A 85 24.62 -26.84 10.40
CA ILE A 85 24.56 -25.47 9.92
C ILE A 85 23.63 -25.37 8.71
N ILE A 86 22.73 -24.40 8.76
CA ILE A 86 21.82 -24.08 7.67
C ILE A 86 22.15 -22.67 7.16
N GLY A 87 22.49 -22.56 5.88
CA GLY A 87 22.63 -21.28 5.18
C GLY A 87 21.41 -21.01 4.31
N ILE A 88 20.88 -19.79 4.31
CA ILE A 88 19.72 -19.41 3.48
C ILE A 88 20.05 -18.07 2.82
N ASP A 89 20.14 -18.04 1.49
CA ASP A 89 20.36 -16.80 0.73
C ASP A 89 19.04 -16.28 0.13
N GLU A 90 18.99 -14.96 -0.06
CA GLU A 90 17.83 -14.21 -0.56
C GLU A 90 16.54 -14.46 0.24
N VAL A 91 16.64 -14.43 1.58
CA VAL A 91 15.54 -14.81 2.49
C VAL A 91 14.27 -13.96 2.32
N GLN A 92 14.38 -12.76 1.77
CA GLN A 92 13.23 -11.87 1.54
C GLN A 92 12.22 -12.42 0.51
N PHE A 93 12.52 -13.51 -0.19
CA PHE A 93 11.60 -14.15 -1.14
C PHE A 93 10.76 -15.27 -0.53
N PHE A 94 11.05 -15.73 0.69
CA PHE A 94 10.37 -16.88 1.29
C PHE A 94 9.10 -16.53 2.09
N GLY A 95 8.83 -15.25 2.33
CA GLY A 95 7.69 -14.79 3.14
C GLY A 95 7.80 -15.24 4.61
N ASP A 96 6.75 -14.95 5.39
CA ASP A 96 6.78 -15.04 6.87
C ASP A 96 7.08 -16.45 7.41
N GLU A 97 6.75 -17.50 6.66
CA GLU A 97 7.01 -18.91 7.06
C GLU A 97 8.49 -19.19 7.32
N ILE A 98 9.41 -18.43 6.70
CA ILE A 98 10.86 -18.60 6.91
C ILE A 98 11.27 -18.30 8.35
N VAL A 99 10.51 -17.44 9.03
CA VAL A 99 10.80 -17.07 10.41
C VAL A 99 10.57 -18.26 11.33
N ASP A 100 9.46 -18.96 11.15
CA ASP A 100 9.13 -20.15 11.92
C ASP A 100 10.09 -21.31 11.63
N PHE A 101 10.50 -21.46 10.36
CA PHE A 101 11.58 -22.39 9.98
C PHE A 101 12.88 -22.09 10.76
N CYS A 102 13.32 -20.82 10.79
CA CYS A 102 14.53 -20.45 11.52
C CYS A 102 14.40 -20.73 13.02
N LYS A 103 13.29 -20.33 13.66
CA LYS A 103 13.01 -20.59 15.09
C LYS A 103 13.05 -22.08 15.39
N LYS A 104 12.43 -22.92 14.55
CA LYS A 104 12.41 -24.38 14.70
C LYS A 104 13.82 -24.98 14.71
N TYR A 105 14.65 -24.64 13.73
CA TYR A 105 15.99 -25.24 13.62
C TYR A 105 16.99 -24.70 14.64
N VAL A 106 16.84 -23.46 15.08
CA VAL A 106 17.56 -22.93 16.24
C VAL A 106 17.21 -23.71 17.51
N ASN A 107 15.92 -24.00 17.74
CA ASN A 107 15.48 -24.83 18.87
C ASN A 107 15.99 -26.28 18.78
N PHE A 108 16.26 -26.78 17.57
CA PHE A 108 16.91 -28.07 17.34
C PHE A 108 18.44 -28.02 17.49
N GLY A 109 19.01 -26.91 17.96
CA GLY A 109 20.43 -26.78 18.23
C GLY A 109 21.28 -26.47 17.01
N LYS A 110 20.67 -26.10 15.88
CA LYS A 110 21.39 -25.79 14.65
C LYS A 110 21.77 -24.33 14.58
N ARG A 111 22.92 -24.04 13.96
CA ARG A 111 23.32 -22.69 13.62
C ARG A 111 22.71 -22.30 12.27
N VAL A 112 21.82 -21.31 12.29
CA VAL A 112 21.11 -20.82 11.11
C VAL A 112 21.69 -19.48 10.70
N ILE A 113 22.14 -19.35 9.46
CA ILE A 113 22.72 -18.12 8.90
C ILE A 113 21.87 -17.71 7.71
N VAL A 114 21.23 -16.56 7.81
CA VAL A 114 20.36 -16.02 6.77
C VAL A 114 20.99 -14.80 6.12
N ALA A 115 20.85 -14.67 4.80
CA ALA A 115 21.27 -13.49 4.06
C ALA A 115 20.11 -12.94 3.23
N GLY A 116 19.88 -11.62 3.29
CA GLY A 116 18.77 -11.00 2.56
C GLY A 116 18.79 -9.48 2.54
N LEU A 117 17.99 -8.88 1.67
CA LEU A 117 17.83 -7.43 1.59
C LEU A 117 17.07 -6.91 2.81
N ASP A 118 17.59 -5.90 3.50
CA ASP A 118 16.87 -5.21 4.59
C ASP A 118 15.79 -4.29 4.05
N LEU A 119 16.07 -3.65 2.90
CA LEU A 119 15.19 -2.70 2.26
C LEU A 119 14.88 -3.08 0.81
N SER A 120 13.63 -2.87 0.41
CA SER A 120 13.21 -2.95 -1.00
C SER A 120 13.75 -1.77 -1.82
N PHE A 121 13.49 -1.75 -3.14
CA PHE A 121 13.87 -0.62 -3.99
C PHE A 121 13.21 0.70 -3.58
N ARG A 122 12.14 0.65 -2.78
CA ARG A 122 11.41 1.80 -2.21
C ARG A 122 12.06 2.34 -0.93
N ALA A 123 13.14 1.71 -0.47
CA ALA A 123 13.75 1.93 0.84
C ALA A 123 12.80 1.66 2.03
N GLU A 124 11.83 0.77 1.83
CA GLU A 124 10.95 0.25 2.88
C GLU A 124 11.46 -1.10 3.38
N PRO A 125 11.19 -1.48 4.65
CA PRO A 125 11.55 -2.79 5.17
C PRO A 125 11.09 -3.92 4.24
N TYR A 126 12.01 -4.84 3.92
CA TYR A 126 11.68 -5.98 3.06
C TYR A 126 11.34 -7.18 3.94
N GLU A 127 10.05 -7.42 4.12
CA GLU A 127 9.58 -8.56 4.91
C GLU A 127 10.05 -9.89 4.30
N PRO A 128 10.48 -10.85 5.14
CA PRO A 128 10.39 -10.90 6.60
C PRO A 128 11.70 -10.54 7.34
N VAL A 129 12.65 -9.88 6.67
CA VAL A 129 13.97 -9.58 7.25
C VAL A 129 13.91 -8.75 8.54
N PRO A 130 13.01 -7.77 8.72
CA PRO A 130 12.87 -7.04 9.99
C PRO A 130 12.60 -7.94 11.19
N GLU A 131 11.70 -8.93 11.06
CA GLU A 131 11.43 -9.87 12.16
C GLU A 131 12.66 -10.75 12.42
N LEU A 132 13.29 -11.29 11.38
CA LEU A 132 14.51 -12.09 11.53
C LEU A 132 15.61 -11.31 12.26
N MET A 133 15.83 -10.04 11.93
CA MET A 133 16.79 -9.18 12.62
C MET A 133 16.46 -9.00 14.11
N ALA A 134 15.17 -8.91 14.45
CA ALA A 134 14.74 -8.68 15.83
C ALA A 134 14.95 -9.89 16.74
N ILE A 135 14.86 -11.11 16.19
CA ILE A 135 14.99 -12.36 16.94
C ILE A 135 16.38 -13.00 16.86
N ALA A 136 17.29 -12.44 16.05
CA ALA A 136 18.62 -13.00 15.82
C ALA A 136 19.58 -12.76 16.99
N ASP A 137 20.50 -13.70 17.17
CA ASP A 137 21.62 -13.58 18.12
C ASP A 137 22.69 -12.61 17.59
N GLU A 138 22.89 -12.58 16.27
CA GLU A 138 23.82 -11.66 15.60
C GLU A 138 23.18 -11.03 14.34
N VAL A 139 23.41 -9.73 14.14
CA VAL A 139 22.94 -9.00 12.96
C VAL A 139 24.08 -8.18 12.36
N ASP A 140 24.49 -8.54 11.15
CA ASP A 140 25.51 -7.85 10.36
C ASP A 140 24.87 -7.08 9.21
N LYS A 141 24.76 -5.76 9.38
CA LYS A 141 24.28 -4.86 8.33
C LYS A 141 25.45 -4.34 7.48
N LEU A 142 25.62 -4.95 6.32
CA LEU A 142 26.67 -4.62 5.37
C LEU A 142 26.29 -3.42 4.49
N HIS A 143 27.26 -2.58 4.18
CA HIS A 143 27.08 -1.40 3.34
C HIS A 143 27.86 -1.53 2.04
N ALA A 144 27.16 -1.38 0.91
CA ALA A 144 27.81 -1.15 -0.38
C ALA A 144 28.41 0.27 -0.45
N ILE A 145 29.01 0.61 -1.58
CA ILE A 145 29.55 1.94 -1.86
C ILE A 145 28.57 2.68 -2.78
N CYS A 146 28.24 3.93 -2.46
CA CYS A 146 27.37 4.75 -3.29
C CYS A 146 28.05 5.06 -4.63
N THR A 147 27.42 4.65 -5.74
CA THR A 147 27.95 4.84 -7.10
C THR A 147 28.09 6.31 -7.52
N VAL A 148 27.36 7.21 -6.86
CA VAL A 148 27.39 8.67 -7.14
C VAL A 148 28.49 9.40 -6.38
N CYS A 149 28.81 9.00 -5.14
CA CYS A 149 29.66 9.81 -4.26
C CYS A 149 30.68 9.05 -3.41
N GLY A 150 30.76 7.72 -3.52
CA GLY A 150 31.75 6.91 -2.80
C GLY A 150 31.46 6.68 -1.31
N LYS A 151 30.46 7.35 -0.70
CA LYS A 151 30.08 7.13 0.70
C LYS A 151 29.34 5.79 0.90
N PRO A 152 29.25 5.27 2.13
CA PRO A 152 28.45 4.09 2.42
C PRO A 152 27.02 4.20 1.87
N ALA A 153 26.59 3.16 1.17
CA ALA A 153 25.27 3.07 0.58
C ALA A 153 24.22 2.78 1.66
N TYR A 154 23.02 3.26 1.38
CA TYR A 154 21.84 3.13 2.22
C TYR A 154 20.87 2.09 1.65
N ALA A 155 20.59 2.16 0.35
CA ALA A 155 19.60 1.32 -0.31
C ALA A 155 19.99 1.03 -1.77
N SER A 156 19.30 0.04 -2.35
CA SER A 156 19.37 -0.31 -3.77
C SER A 156 18.48 0.64 -4.57
N GLN A 157 19.07 1.53 -5.37
CA GLN A 157 18.33 2.35 -6.33
C GLN A 157 17.95 1.47 -7.52
N ARG A 158 16.66 1.31 -7.78
CA ARG A 158 16.17 0.76 -9.05
C ARG A 158 16.09 1.84 -10.11
N LEU A 159 16.58 1.51 -11.30
CA LEU A 159 16.50 2.31 -12.51
C LEU A 159 15.75 1.55 -13.60
N LEU A 160 14.76 2.21 -14.19
CA LEU A 160 14.03 1.75 -15.38
C LEU A 160 14.40 2.72 -16.52
N ASP A 161 14.98 2.20 -17.60
CA ASP A 161 15.49 3.01 -18.72
C ASP A 161 16.40 4.17 -18.28
N GLY A 162 17.26 3.91 -17.29
CA GLY A 162 18.21 4.88 -16.73
C GLY A 162 17.60 5.94 -15.79
N LYS A 163 16.30 5.88 -15.51
CA LYS A 163 15.60 6.82 -14.60
C LYS A 163 15.21 6.12 -13.29
N PRO A 164 15.21 6.84 -12.14
CA PRO A 164 14.71 6.29 -10.88
C PRO A 164 13.28 5.76 -11.02
N ALA A 165 13.06 4.53 -10.56
CA ALA A 165 11.75 3.89 -10.56
C ALA A 165 10.74 4.69 -9.73
N TYR A 166 9.46 4.48 -10.01
CA TYR A 166 8.36 5.03 -9.23
C TYR A 166 8.02 4.11 -8.06
N TYR A 167 7.56 4.71 -6.96
CA TYR A 167 7.11 4.00 -5.78
C TYR A 167 6.00 2.99 -6.14
N GLU A 168 5.08 3.36 -7.01
CA GLU A 168 3.94 2.52 -7.41
C GLU A 168 4.33 1.37 -8.36
N ASP A 169 5.57 1.33 -8.85
CA ASP A 169 6.02 0.23 -9.70
C ASP A 169 6.05 -1.09 -8.89
N PRO A 170 5.69 -2.24 -9.50
CA PRO A 170 5.75 -3.55 -8.85
C PRO A 170 7.09 -3.83 -8.16
N LEU A 171 7.06 -4.50 -7.00
CA LEU A 171 8.28 -4.93 -6.27
C LEU A 171 9.10 -5.91 -7.10
N MET A 172 8.42 -6.80 -7.83
CA MET A 172 9.02 -7.77 -8.75
C MET A 172 8.55 -7.45 -10.18
N MET A 173 9.48 -7.27 -11.11
CA MET A 173 9.19 -7.10 -12.54
C MET A 173 9.77 -8.27 -13.33
N VAL A 174 9.00 -8.80 -14.27
CA VAL A 174 9.45 -9.88 -15.18
C VAL A 174 9.63 -9.28 -16.57
N GLY A 175 10.78 -9.55 -17.21
CA GLY A 175 10.99 -9.26 -18.63
C GLY A 175 11.31 -7.81 -19.02
N THR A 176 11.64 -6.93 -18.05
CA THR A 176 12.09 -5.55 -18.32
C THR A 176 13.59 -5.40 -18.05
N SER A 177 14.30 -4.58 -18.82
CA SER A 177 15.71 -4.23 -18.56
C SER A 177 15.82 -3.29 -17.35
N GLU A 178 15.64 -3.84 -16.15
CA GLU A 178 15.88 -3.12 -14.91
C GLU A 178 17.36 -3.18 -14.51
N ASN A 179 17.88 -2.06 -14.02
CA ASN A 179 19.22 -1.96 -13.46
C ASN A 179 19.15 -1.50 -12.01
N TYR A 180 20.00 -2.08 -11.16
CA TYR A 180 20.12 -1.68 -9.76
C TYR A 180 21.52 -1.11 -9.50
N GLU A 181 21.59 -0.09 -8.66
CA GLU A 181 22.86 0.44 -8.15
C GLU A 181 22.75 0.83 -6.67
N ALA A 182 23.85 0.76 -5.94
CA ALA A 182 23.87 1.13 -4.53
C ALA A 182 23.97 2.66 -4.37
N ARG A 183 23.09 3.27 -3.59
CA ARG A 183 23.12 4.73 -3.32
C ARG A 183 23.02 5.06 -1.83
N CYS A 184 23.69 6.13 -1.40
CA CYS A 184 23.55 6.67 -0.03
C CYS A 184 22.25 7.46 0.13
N LYS A 185 21.84 7.78 1.38
CA LYS A 185 20.58 8.50 1.67
C LYS A 185 20.39 9.78 0.86
N ARG A 186 21.48 10.52 0.58
CA ARG A 186 21.44 11.78 -0.19
C ARG A 186 21.13 11.56 -1.68
N HIS A 187 21.58 10.45 -2.27
CA HIS A 187 21.46 10.20 -3.72
C HIS A 187 20.38 9.18 -4.06
N PHE A 188 19.84 8.48 -3.05
CA PHE A 188 18.66 7.64 -3.23
C PHE A 188 17.47 8.51 -3.61
N ILE A 189 16.83 8.17 -4.72
CA ILE A 189 15.68 8.88 -5.27
C ILE A 189 14.58 7.85 -5.50
N ILE A 190 13.43 8.06 -4.87
CA ILE A 190 12.21 7.36 -5.21
C ILE A 190 11.23 8.40 -5.74
N ASN A 191 10.80 8.23 -6.98
CA ASN A 191 9.77 9.11 -7.53
C ASN A 191 8.42 8.59 -7.06
N HIS A 192 7.49 9.49 -6.80
CA HIS A 192 6.07 9.14 -6.75
C HIS A 192 5.45 9.55 -8.06
N ARG A 193 4.47 8.78 -8.55
CA ARG A 193 3.62 9.27 -9.63
C ARG A 193 2.80 10.41 -9.05
N ASN A 194 3.34 11.63 -9.14
CA ASN A 194 2.68 12.87 -8.76
C ASN A 194 1.55 13.17 -9.75
N GLU A 195 0.47 12.39 -9.69
CA GLU A 195 -0.81 12.94 -10.11
C GLU A 195 -1.30 13.79 -8.94
N LYS A 196 -1.23 15.12 -9.08
CA LYS A 196 -2.02 16.02 -8.25
C LYS A 196 -3.49 15.68 -8.57
N LYS A 197 -4.05 14.71 -7.86
CA LYS A 197 -5.43 14.30 -8.05
C LYS A 197 -6.33 15.38 -7.47
N ALA A 198 -7.29 15.84 -8.27
CA ALA A 198 -8.29 16.80 -7.81
C ALA A 198 -8.93 16.34 -6.49
N LYS A 199 -9.09 17.24 -5.52
CA LYS A 199 -9.91 16.95 -4.33
C LYS A 199 -11.38 16.83 -4.74
N ILE A 200 -12.03 15.74 -4.34
CA ILE A 200 -13.38 15.40 -4.80
C ILE A 200 -14.44 15.78 -3.77
N TYR A 201 -15.55 16.36 -4.23
CA TYR A 201 -16.71 16.71 -3.41
C TYR A 201 -17.97 16.04 -3.95
N PHE A 202 -18.55 15.13 -3.18
CA PHE A 202 -19.86 14.54 -3.48
C PHE A 202 -20.97 15.36 -2.86
N PHE A 203 -21.92 15.84 -3.68
CA PHE A 203 -23.15 16.48 -3.20
C PHE A 203 -24.31 15.50 -3.29
N VAL A 204 -24.73 15.01 -2.12
CA VAL A 204 -25.86 14.09 -1.97
C VAL A 204 -27.04 14.87 -1.40
N GLY A 205 -28.26 14.54 -1.83
CA GLY A 205 -29.47 15.22 -1.37
C GLY A 205 -30.44 14.24 -0.75
N THR A 206 -31.18 14.69 0.27
CA THR A 206 -32.30 13.90 0.81
C THR A 206 -33.44 13.76 -0.20
N GLU A 207 -33.53 14.69 -1.17
CA GLU A 207 -34.50 14.67 -2.26
C GLU A 207 -33.87 15.20 -3.57
N ILE A 208 -34.56 15.03 -4.71
CA ILE A 208 -34.05 15.42 -6.03
C ILE A 208 -33.79 16.93 -6.11
N ASN A 209 -34.72 17.76 -5.60
CA ASN A 209 -34.72 19.22 -5.73
C ASN A 209 -34.43 19.97 -4.41
N VAL A 210 -33.49 19.47 -3.61
CA VAL A 210 -33.09 20.10 -2.33
C VAL A 210 -32.19 21.33 -2.48
N GLY A 211 -31.67 21.59 -3.69
CA GLY A 211 -30.76 22.72 -3.94
C GLY A 211 -29.28 22.36 -4.04
N LYS A 212 -28.95 21.09 -4.34
CA LYS A 212 -27.57 20.62 -4.57
C LYS A 212 -26.74 21.53 -5.48
N LYS A 213 -27.31 21.98 -6.60
CA LYS A 213 -26.66 22.92 -7.54
C LYS A 213 -26.27 24.24 -6.89
N PHE A 214 -27.12 24.79 -6.02
CA PHE A 214 -26.84 26.05 -5.33
C PHE A 214 -25.70 25.89 -4.31
N VAL A 215 -25.69 24.78 -3.57
CA VAL A 215 -24.61 24.47 -2.61
C VAL A 215 -23.28 24.27 -3.32
N GLU A 216 -23.29 23.52 -4.42
CA GLU A 216 -22.13 23.32 -5.30
C GLU A 216 -21.56 24.66 -5.80
N GLU A 217 -22.40 25.54 -6.38
CA GLU A 217 -21.98 26.86 -6.86
C GLU A 217 -21.42 27.74 -5.73
N MET A 218 -21.97 27.64 -4.52
CA MET A 218 -21.44 28.34 -3.34
C MET A 218 -20.05 27.83 -2.96
N TYR A 219 -19.83 26.51 -3.00
CA TYR A 219 -18.53 25.90 -2.75
C TYR A 219 -17.48 26.36 -3.76
N ILE A 220 -17.82 26.32 -5.06
CA ILE A 220 -16.96 26.81 -6.14
C ILE A 220 -16.58 28.27 -5.90
N LYS A 221 -17.57 29.13 -5.61
CA LYS A 221 -17.33 30.57 -5.36
C LYS A 221 -16.47 30.83 -4.13
N ASN A 222 -16.68 30.09 -3.04
CA ASN A 222 -15.90 30.28 -1.82
C ASN A 222 -14.44 29.83 -1.99
N LEU A 223 -14.20 28.77 -2.75
CA LEU A 223 -12.85 28.31 -3.08
C LEU A 223 -12.15 29.30 -4.03
N ALA A 224 -12.84 29.76 -5.08
CA ALA A 224 -12.29 30.68 -6.07
C ALA A 224 -11.97 32.10 -5.53
N LYS A 225 -12.44 32.47 -4.33
CA LYS A 225 -12.07 33.73 -3.67
C LYS A 225 -10.61 33.77 -3.22
N HIS A 226 -9.98 32.61 -3.03
CA HIS A 226 -8.65 32.53 -2.46
C HIS A 226 -7.54 32.27 -3.49
N GLU A 227 -7.85 31.66 -4.65
CA GLU A 227 -6.87 31.35 -5.72
C GLU A 227 -7.54 31.18 -7.10
N ASN A 228 -6.73 31.17 -8.17
CA ASN A 228 -7.18 30.89 -9.54
C ASN A 228 -7.32 29.37 -9.77
N ILE A 229 -8.37 28.78 -9.18
CA ILE A 229 -8.59 27.34 -9.05
C ILE A 229 -9.27 26.75 -10.30
N LYS A 230 -8.78 25.61 -10.81
CA LYS A 230 -9.47 24.83 -11.85
C LYS A 230 -10.43 23.81 -11.24
N SER A 231 -11.70 23.86 -11.63
CA SER A 231 -12.69 22.90 -11.15
C SER A 231 -13.73 22.55 -12.20
N GLU A 232 -14.24 21.31 -12.14
CA GLU A 232 -15.33 20.84 -12.98
C GLU A 232 -16.38 20.05 -12.19
N THR A 233 -17.59 19.96 -12.76
CA THR A 233 -18.70 19.17 -12.21
C THR A 233 -19.03 17.96 -13.08
N ILE A 234 -19.31 16.82 -12.44
CA ILE A 234 -19.99 15.65 -13.02
C ILE A 234 -21.38 15.55 -12.40
N ILE A 235 -22.40 15.36 -13.23
CA ILE A 235 -23.78 15.14 -12.78
C ILE A 235 -24.09 13.65 -12.93
N LEU A 236 -24.39 12.99 -11.80
CA LEU A 236 -24.84 11.61 -11.77
C LEU A 236 -26.35 11.58 -11.57
N SER A 237 -27.08 11.24 -12.63
CA SER A 237 -28.54 11.11 -12.63
C SER A 237 -28.98 9.71 -13.04
N GLY A 238 -30.09 9.22 -12.47
CA GLY A 238 -30.63 7.88 -12.77
C GLY A 238 -30.88 7.61 -14.27
N ASN A 239 -31.16 8.63 -15.06
CA ASN A 239 -31.38 8.49 -16.51
C ASN A 239 -30.07 8.30 -17.32
N ILE A 240 -28.91 8.66 -16.77
CA ILE A 240 -27.59 8.45 -17.42
C ILE A 240 -27.11 7.00 -17.22
N LEU A 241 -27.63 6.31 -16.21
CA LEU A 241 -27.12 5.02 -15.75
C LEU A 241 -27.88 3.81 -16.35
N ASN A 242 -29.10 4.03 -16.87
CA ASN A 242 -29.99 2.96 -17.29
C ASN A 242 -29.90 2.54 -18.78
N CYS A 243 -28.99 3.10 -19.60
CA CYS A 243 -29.02 2.86 -21.05
C CYS A 243 -27.67 2.57 -21.74
N GLU A 244 -26.53 2.48 -21.04
CA GLU A 244 -25.23 2.25 -21.68
C GLU A 244 -24.57 0.93 -21.26
N LYS A 245 -24.20 0.08 -22.24
CA LYS A 245 -23.24 -1.01 -22.00
C LYS A 245 -21.90 -0.39 -21.56
N ASN A 246 -21.30 -0.91 -20.49
CA ASN A 246 -20.04 -0.41 -19.88
C ASN A 246 -20.15 0.95 -19.16
N ALA A 247 -21.30 1.29 -18.58
CA ALA A 247 -21.52 2.55 -17.87
C ALA A 247 -20.47 2.82 -16.76
N ILE A 248 -20.07 1.79 -16.00
CA ILE A 248 -19.02 1.92 -14.97
C ILE A 248 -17.67 2.31 -15.59
N LYS A 249 -17.27 1.62 -16.67
CA LYS A 249 -15.98 1.86 -17.33
C LYS A 249 -15.90 3.27 -17.91
N ASN A 250 -16.98 3.74 -18.52
CA ASN A 250 -17.09 5.10 -19.05
C ASN A 250 -17.02 6.13 -17.92
N LEU A 251 -17.70 5.88 -16.80
CA LEU A 251 -17.69 6.76 -15.64
C LEU A 251 -16.29 6.87 -15.02
N ARG A 252 -15.59 5.75 -14.79
CA ARG A 252 -14.21 5.75 -14.26
C ARG A 252 -13.27 6.55 -15.16
N LYS A 253 -13.28 6.28 -16.47
CA LYS A 253 -12.45 7.01 -17.44
C LYS A 253 -12.73 8.52 -17.43
N LYS A 254 -14.01 8.91 -17.39
CA LYS A 254 -14.42 10.32 -17.33
C LYS A 254 -13.94 11.01 -16.04
N VAL A 255 -13.94 10.29 -14.92
CA VAL A 255 -13.49 10.80 -13.63
C VAL A 255 -11.97 10.93 -13.61
N GLU A 256 -11.23 9.91 -14.06
CA GLU A 256 -9.77 9.94 -14.19
C GLU A 256 -9.28 11.09 -15.06
N GLU A 257 -9.93 11.32 -16.22
CA GLU A 257 -9.60 12.43 -17.11
C GLU A 257 -9.81 13.79 -16.43
N LYS A 258 -10.84 13.93 -15.59
CA LYS A 258 -11.15 15.19 -14.91
C LYS A 258 -10.29 15.41 -13.67
N ILE A 259 -9.97 14.35 -12.93
CA ILE A 259 -9.10 14.39 -11.75
C ILE A 259 -7.69 14.83 -12.13
N SER A 260 -7.19 14.44 -13.30
CA SER A 260 -5.84 14.79 -13.78
C SER A 260 -5.71 16.23 -14.30
N LYS A 261 -6.83 16.89 -14.65
CA LYS A 261 -6.82 18.25 -15.24
C LYS A 261 -7.23 19.37 -14.29
N ASN A 262 -7.77 19.03 -13.10
CA ASN A 262 -8.40 19.98 -12.18
C ASN A 262 -7.80 19.91 -10.78
N ASP A 263 -7.95 21.00 -10.02
CA ASP A 263 -7.61 21.02 -8.60
C ASP A 263 -8.77 20.47 -7.75
N PHE A 264 -10.01 20.64 -8.21
CA PHE A 264 -11.22 20.12 -7.57
C PHE A 264 -12.18 19.47 -8.56
N LEU A 265 -12.78 18.36 -8.16
CA LEU A 265 -13.84 17.68 -8.90
C LEU A 265 -15.11 17.64 -8.06
N PHE A 266 -16.18 18.26 -8.56
CA PHE A 266 -17.49 18.21 -7.93
C PHE A 266 -18.34 17.11 -8.57
N VAL A 267 -18.98 16.28 -7.76
CA VAL A 267 -19.86 15.22 -8.23
C VAL A 267 -21.24 15.42 -7.63
N ARG A 268 -22.20 15.85 -8.44
CA ARG A 268 -23.57 16.10 -8.03
C ARG A 268 -24.43 14.87 -8.30
N ILE A 269 -24.92 14.24 -7.23
CA ILE A 269 -25.78 13.07 -7.31
C ILE A 269 -27.24 13.53 -7.27
N THR A 270 -27.96 13.44 -8.39
CA THR A 270 -29.35 13.93 -8.47
C THR A 270 -30.36 12.91 -7.96
N GLY A 271 -30.04 11.62 -7.99
CA GLY A 271 -30.84 10.51 -7.44
C GLY A 271 -30.41 10.07 -6.03
N GLY A 272 -30.83 8.86 -5.62
CA GLY A 272 -30.40 8.22 -4.38
C GLY A 272 -29.04 7.53 -4.54
N ILE A 273 -28.25 7.47 -3.47
CA ILE A 273 -26.91 6.84 -3.48
C ILE A 273 -26.94 5.32 -3.63
N LEU A 274 -28.07 4.69 -3.31
CA LEU A 274 -28.28 3.25 -3.51
C LEU A 274 -28.82 2.92 -4.91
N LEU A 275 -28.94 3.91 -5.80
CA LEU A 275 -29.33 3.63 -7.18
C LEU A 275 -28.24 2.78 -7.86
N PRO A 276 -28.63 1.69 -8.55
CA PRO A 276 -27.70 0.89 -9.30
C PRO A 276 -27.18 1.67 -10.52
N ILE A 277 -25.88 1.57 -10.75
CA ILE A 277 -25.18 2.03 -11.96
C ILE A 277 -25.17 0.91 -13.00
N GLU A 278 -24.76 -0.29 -12.61
CA GLU A 278 -24.73 -1.48 -13.47
C GLU A 278 -24.81 -2.74 -12.60
N LYS A 279 -25.80 -3.61 -12.88
CA LYS A 279 -26.08 -4.82 -12.08
C LYS A 279 -26.26 -4.46 -10.59
N ASN A 280 -25.41 -5.00 -9.72
CA ASN A 280 -25.44 -4.80 -8.26
C ASN A 280 -24.55 -3.64 -7.79
N TYR A 281 -23.84 -2.97 -8.70
CA TYR A 281 -22.91 -1.89 -8.36
C TYR A 281 -23.66 -0.56 -8.30
N THR A 282 -23.64 0.10 -7.14
CA THR A 282 -24.41 1.31 -6.83
C THR A 282 -23.56 2.58 -6.89
N ILE A 283 -24.20 3.75 -6.80
CA ILE A 283 -23.50 5.03 -6.65
C ILE A 283 -22.66 5.06 -5.35
N LEU A 284 -23.14 4.43 -4.28
CA LEU A 284 -22.40 4.32 -3.03
C LEU A 284 -21.10 3.53 -3.22
N ASP A 285 -21.12 2.41 -3.94
CA ASP A 285 -19.91 1.64 -4.25
C ASP A 285 -18.89 2.48 -5.03
N PHE A 286 -19.36 3.28 -6.01
CA PHE A 286 -18.54 4.23 -6.73
C PHE A 286 -17.91 5.32 -5.85
N MET A 287 -18.67 5.85 -4.90
CA MET A 287 -18.13 6.81 -3.94
C MET A 287 -17.01 6.18 -3.10
N CYS A 288 -17.19 4.92 -2.67
CA CYS A 288 -16.21 4.18 -1.87
C CYS A 288 -14.88 3.95 -2.60
N GLU A 289 -14.90 3.73 -3.93
CA GLU A 289 -13.66 3.65 -4.74
C GLU A 289 -12.79 4.91 -4.64
N LEU A 290 -13.42 6.06 -4.42
CA LEU A 290 -12.79 7.38 -4.41
C LEU A 290 -12.62 7.94 -2.98
N ARG A 291 -12.81 7.11 -1.94
CA ARG A 291 -12.88 7.56 -0.54
C ARG A 291 -11.65 8.34 -0.03
N LYS A 292 -10.45 8.00 -0.51
CA LYS A 292 -9.20 8.62 -0.03
C LYS A 292 -9.10 10.11 -0.36
N ASP A 293 -9.63 10.50 -1.53
CA ASP A 293 -9.48 11.84 -2.09
C ASP A 293 -10.81 12.62 -2.08
N SER A 294 -11.84 12.10 -1.41
CA SER A 294 -13.21 12.64 -1.47
C SER A 294 -13.81 13.00 -0.12
N GLU A 295 -14.68 14.01 -0.15
CA GLU A 295 -15.53 14.45 0.96
C GLU A 295 -16.99 14.48 0.51
N VAL A 296 -17.91 14.12 1.41
CA VAL A 296 -19.36 14.09 1.15
C VAL A 296 -20.03 15.27 1.85
N VAL A 297 -20.90 15.97 1.12
CA VAL A 297 -21.74 17.06 1.63
C VAL A 297 -23.20 16.64 1.46
N ILE A 298 -23.92 16.55 2.58
CA ILE A 298 -25.37 16.25 2.57
C ILE A 298 -26.12 17.57 2.44
N VAL A 299 -27.01 17.65 1.45
CA VAL A 299 -27.89 18.80 1.21
C VAL A 299 -29.32 18.44 1.55
N SER A 300 -29.96 19.24 2.41
CA SER A 300 -31.36 19.05 2.75
C SER A 300 -32.11 20.37 2.82
N LYS A 301 -33.43 20.33 2.64
CA LYS A 301 -34.30 21.46 2.97
C LYS A 301 -34.57 21.45 4.46
N ASN A 302 -34.60 22.61 5.09
CA ASN A 302 -35.14 22.70 6.44
C ASN A 302 -36.67 22.53 6.39
N LYS A 303 -37.16 21.32 6.68
CA LYS A 303 -38.58 20.99 6.78
C LYS A 303 -38.81 19.92 7.85
N LYS A 304 -39.98 19.95 8.49
CA LYS A 304 -40.39 18.92 9.45
C LYS A 304 -40.34 17.53 8.82
N GLY A 305 -39.74 16.57 9.54
CA GLY A 305 -39.62 15.18 9.09
C GLY A 305 -38.43 14.86 8.17
N ALA A 306 -37.64 15.85 7.75
CA ALA A 306 -36.39 15.60 7.00
C ALA A 306 -35.30 14.96 7.88
N LEU A 307 -35.44 15.01 9.21
CA LEU A 307 -34.44 14.57 10.18
C LEU A 307 -34.06 13.10 10.05
N ASN A 308 -35.05 12.21 9.96
CA ASN A 308 -34.80 10.77 9.85
C ASN A 308 -34.03 10.44 8.57
N GLN A 309 -34.36 11.12 7.46
CA GLN A 309 -33.65 10.92 6.19
C GLN A 309 -32.19 11.36 6.29
N ILE A 310 -31.92 12.47 6.99
CA ILE A 310 -30.55 12.99 7.18
C ILE A 310 -29.75 12.04 8.07
N LEU A 311 -30.31 11.61 9.20
CA LEU A 311 -29.61 10.72 10.14
C LEU A 311 -29.32 9.35 9.52
N VAL A 312 -30.29 8.75 8.82
CA VAL A 312 -30.09 7.48 8.11
C VAL A 312 -29.03 7.63 7.02
N MET A 313 -29.06 8.73 6.26
CA MET A 313 -28.06 8.99 5.22
C MET A 313 -26.65 9.21 5.81
N ALA A 314 -26.55 9.97 6.90
CA ALA A 314 -25.28 10.22 7.58
C ALA A 314 -24.70 8.93 8.18
N ASP A 315 -25.54 8.10 8.81
CA ASP A 315 -25.15 6.80 9.34
C ASP A 315 -24.67 5.85 8.24
N LEU A 316 -25.40 5.80 7.11
CA LEU A 316 -25.00 5.01 5.94
C LEU A 316 -23.64 5.44 5.38
N ILE A 317 -23.42 6.75 5.17
CA ILE A 317 -22.15 7.29 4.67
C ILE A 317 -20.99 6.93 5.62
N LYS A 318 -21.20 7.08 6.93
CA LYS A 318 -20.18 6.72 7.93
C LYS A 318 -19.87 5.23 7.97
N LYS A 319 -20.89 4.37 7.95
CA LYS A 319 -20.73 2.91 7.92
C LYS A 319 -20.03 2.43 6.66
N SER A 320 -20.13 3.19 5.57
CA SER A 320 -19.43 2.95 4.31
C SER A 320 -18.01 3.54 4.26
N ASP A 321 -17.46 4.04 5.37
CA ASP A 321 -16.08 4.55 5.45
C ASP A 321 -15.81 5.74 4.51
N LEU A 322 -16.83 6.60 4.33
CA LEU A 322 -16.75 7.83 3.55
C LEU A 322 -16.59 9.05 4.45
N ASN A 323 -15.82 10.03 4.00
CA ASN A 323 -15.55 11.26 4.74
C ASN A 323 -16.74 12.23 4.67
N LEU A 324 -17.66 12.15 5.62
CA LEU A 324 -18.77 13.10 5.72
C LEU A 324 -18.29 14.44 6.30
N ARG A 325 -18.37 15.50 5.50
CA ARG A 325 -17.83 16.83 5.83
C ARG A 325 -18.78 17.68 6.64
N GLU A 326 -19.97 17.95 6.09
CA GLU A 326 -20.98 18.79 6.74
C GLU A 326 -22.38 18.49 6.18
N ILE A 327 -23.38 18.97 6.91
CA ILE A 327 -24.78 19.00 6.49
C ILE A 327 -25.16 20.45 6.15
N VAL A 328 -25.66 20.67 4.94
CA VAL A 328 -26.09 21.98 4.46
C VAL A 328 -27.61 22.03 4.36
N TYR A 329 -28.21 22.88 5.17
CA TYR A 329 -29.65 23.10 5.25
C TYR A 329 -30.03 24.35 4.47
N LYS A 330 -30.85 24.19 3.43
CA LYS A 330 -31.43 25.31 2.69
C LYS A 330 -32.72 25.78 3.36
N LYS A 331 -32.81 27.08 3.69
CA LYS A 331 -34.05 27.70 4.19
C LYS A 331 -35.15 27.62 3.14
N THR A 332 -36.34 27.26 3.59
CA THR A 332 -37.58 27.22 2.79
C THR A 332 -38.36 28.51 2.98
N SER A 333 -39.08 28.94 1.95
CA SER A 333 -39.84 30.22 1.97
C SER A 333 -41.13 30.16 2.81
N ASN A 334 -41.58 28.97 3.20
CA ASN A 334 -42.79 28.74 4.00
C ASN A 334 -42.42 28.51 5.47
N ASN A 335 -42.62 29.52 6.31
CA ASN A 335 -42.23 29.51 7.73
C ASN A 335 -43.00 28.50 8.62
N ASN A 336 -44.14 27.97 8.17
CA ASN A 336 -45.03 27.17 9.03
C ASN A 336 -44.64 25.68 9.16
N GLU A 337 -43.66 25.19 8.39
CA GLU A 337 -43.22 23.77 8.40
C GLU A 337 -41.70 23.60 8.57
N ILE A 338 -41.04 24.59 9.19
CA ILE A 338 -39.60 24.60 9.42
C ILE A 338 -39.27 23.87 10.73
N GLU A 339 -38.14 23.15 10.76
CA GLU A 339 -37.63 22.53 11.99
C GLU A 339 -36.95 23.57 12.87
N GLU A 340 -37.13 23.46 14.19
CA GLU A 340 -36.51 24.37 15.15
C GLU A 340 -34.98 24.22 15.17
N ASN A 341 -34.26 25.34 15.29
CA ASN A 341 -32.78 25.35 15.29
C ASN A 341 -32.18 24.45 16.39
N GLN A 342 -32.85 24.34 17.55
CA GLN A 342 -32.41 23.47 18.65
C GLN A 342 -32.38 21.99 18.25
N ILE A 343 -33.29 21.57 17.37
CA ILE A 343 -33.37 20.19 16.87
C ILE A 343 -32.26 19.94 15.84
N ILE A 344 -31.97 20.94 15.00
CA ILE A 344 -30.85 20.87 14.03
C ILE A 344 -29.50 20.78 14.77
N GLU A 345 -29.30 21.55 15.83
CA GLU A 345 -28.11 21.45 16.68
C GLU A 345 -27.98 20.07 17.34
N LYS A 346 -29.09 19.50 17.82
CA LYS A 346 -29.10 18.16 18.40
C LYS A 346 -28.71 17.10 17.37
N ILE A 347 -29.14 17.25 16.11
CA ILE A 347 -28.78 16.34 15.02
C ILE A 347 -27.30 16.44 14.67
N SER A 348 -26.76 17.65 14.58
CA SER A 348 -25.32 17.85 14.36
C SER A 348 -24.49 17.17 15.44
N LYS A 349 -24.92 17.26 16.71
CA LYS A 349 -24.28 16.55 17.84
C LYS A 349 -24.40 15.04 17.73
N LEU A 350 -25.60 14.51 17.43
CA LEU A 350 -25.83 13.06 17.27
C LEU A 350 -25.08 12.47 16.07
N ALA A 351 -25.04 13.21 14.97
CA ALA A 351 -24.26 12.85 13.78
C ALA A 351 -22.78 13.15 13.94
N GLY A 352 -22.32 13.78 15.02
CA GLY A 352 -20.92 14.14 15.28
C GLY A 352 -20.27 14.99 14.18
N ILE A 353 -21.05 15.78 13.45
CA ILE A 353 -20.62 16.49 12.23
C ILE A 353 -21.24 17.88 12.18
N GLY A 354 -20.47 18.88 11.74
CA GLY A 354 -20.92 20.27 11.63
C GLY A 354 -22.06 20.47 10.62
N TYR A 355 -22.80 21.56 10.80
CA TYR A 355 -23.87 21.96 9.88
C TYR A 355 -23.78 23.44 9.49
N ARG A 356 -24.40 23.78 8.35
CA ARG A 356 -24.53 25.15 7.88
C ARG A 356 -25.95 25.42 7.39
N MET A 357 -26.51 26.56 7.79
CA MET A 357 -27.78 27.08 7.28
C MET A 357 -27.49 28.09 6.16
N ILE A 358 -28.16 27.93 5.01
CA ILE A 358 -28.03 28.82 3.84
C ILE A 358 -29.38 29.30 3.31
#